data_AF-A0A3D2K207-F1
#
_entry.id   AF-A0A3D2K207-F1
#
_cell.length_a   1.000
_cell.length_b   1.000
_cell.length_c   1.000
_cell.angle_alpha   90.00
_cell.angle_beta   90.00
_cell.angle_gamma   90.00
#
_symmetry.space_group_name_H-M   'P 1'
#
loop_
_entity.id
_entity.type
_entity.pdbx_description
1 polymer ?
#
loop_
_entity_poly.entity_id
_entity_poly.type
_entity_poly.pdbx_seq_one_letter_code
_entity_poly.pdbx_strand_id
1 'polypeptide(L)'
;EEHIAVYGPDNDQRLTGLHETQSIDMFSWGVADRGASIRVPHGFVENDAYKGYLEDRRPNSQGCPYKIASRILQTIDTVKV
;
A
#
# COMPACT_ATOMS: atom_id res chain seq x y z
N GLU A 1 5.31 -7.22 -7.92
CA GLU A 1 5.22 -6.78 -9.33
C GLU A 1 3.77 -6.56 -9.79
N GLU A 2 2.85 -7.53 -9.67
CA GLU A 2 1.48 -7.43 -10.20
C GLU A 2 0.64 -6.23 -9.72
N HIS A 3 0.79 -5.82 -8.45
CA HIS A 3 0.13 -4.62 -7.94
C HIS A 3 0.65 -3.34 -8.60
N ILE A 4 1.98 -3.19 -8.67
CA ILE A 4 2.62 -2.01 -9.25
C ILE A 4 2.21 -1.82 -10.71
N ALA A 5 2.05 -2.91 -11.47
CA ALA A 5 1.60 -2.89 -12.87
C ALA A 5 0.22 -2.23 -13.07
N VAL A 6 -0.64 -2.17 -12.04
CA VAL A 6 -1.96 -1.53 -12.11
C VAL A 6 -2.09 -0.25 -11.28
N TYR A 7 -1.02 0.16 -10.60
CA TYR A 7 -1.01 1.29 -9.65
C TYR A 7 -0.75 2.65 -10.31
N GLY A 8 -0.82 2.68 -11.64
CA GLY A 8 -0.69 3.87 -12.48
C GLY A 8 0.64 3.91 -13.23
N PRO A 9 0.70 4.66 -14.35
CA PRO A 9 1.91 4.82 -15.15
C PRO A 9 3.01 5.57 -14.39
N ASP A 10 4.27 5.38 -14.80
CA ASP A 10 5.44 6.14 -14.33
C ASP A 10 5.61 6.19 -12.80
N ASN A 11 5.14 5.15 -12.11
CA ASN A 11 5.12 5.13 -10.66
C ASN A 11 6.53 5.03 -10.06
N ASP A 12 7.51 4.57 -10.85
CA ASP A 12 8.94 4.54 -10.54
C ASP A 12 9.52 5.94 -10.31
N GLN A 13 9.01 6.95 -11.02
CA GLN A 13 9.43 8.34 -10.82
C GLN A 13 8.98 8.90 -9.45
N ARG A 14 7.92 8.31 -8.87
CA ARG A 14 7.36 8.71 -7.58
C ARG A 14 7.87 7.85 -6.43
N LEU A 15 7.86 6.53 -6.60
CA LEU A 15 8.24 5.52 -5.60
C LEU A 15 9.76 5.35 -5.54
N THR A 16 10.42 6.37 -4.99
CA THR A 16 11.89 6.47 -4.97
C THR A 16 12.50 6.13 -3.61
N GLY A 17 11.68 5.98 -2.57
CA GLY A 17 12.14 5.90 -1.17
C GLY A 17 12.33 7.28 -0.51
N LEU A 18 12.14 8.36 -1.29
CA LEU A 18 12.19 9.74 -0.82
C LEU A 18 10.78 10.30 -0.71
N HIS A 19 10.65 11.45 -0.02
CA HIS A 19 9.41 12.24 0.01
C HIS A 19 8.17 11.46 0.47
N GLU A 20 8.28 10.77 1.62
CA GLU A 20 7.19 9.97 2.19
C GLU A 20 6.69 8.84 1.26
N THR A 21 7.60 8.20 0.52
CA THR A 21 7.33 7.01 -0.30
C THR A 21 8.35 5.91 -0.02
N GLN A 22 8.03 4.68 -0.42
CA GLN A 22 8.97 3.57 -0.48
C GLN A 22 9.54 3.44 -1.91
N SER A 23 10.74 2.87 -2.05
CA SER A 23 11.29 2.49 -3.35
C SER A 23 10.37 1.46 -4.04
N ILE A 24 10.18 1.60 -5.36
CA ILE A 24 9.30 0.74 -6.16
C ILE A 24 9.68 -0.75 -6.08
N ASP A 25 10.97 -1.04 -5.88
CA ASP A 25 11.53 -2.40 -5.83
C ASP A 25 11.47 -3.01 -4.42
N MET A 26 11.08 -2.23 -3.41
CA MET A 26 10.98 -2.68 -2.02
C MET A 26 9.54 -2.67 -1.53
N PHE A 27 9.20 -3.70 -0.76
CA PHE A 27 7.94 -3.77 -0.06
C PHE A 27 8.18 -3.71 1.45
N SER A 28 7.53 -2.75 2.12
CA SER A 28 7.60 -2.59 3.56
C SER A 28 6.27 -2.13 4.14
N TRP A 29 6.06 -2.41 5.43
CA TRP A 29 4.92 -1.91 6.19
C TRP A 29 5.37 -1.48 7.58
N GLY A 30 4.66 -0.54 8.19
CA GLY A 30 5.01 -0.04 9.52
C GLY A 30 3.89 0.71 10.22
N VAL A 31 3.92 0.68 11.56
CA VAL A 31 3.00 1.46 12.41
C VAL A 31 3.39 2.92 12.38
N ALA A 32 2.45 3.77 11.98
CA ALA A 32 2.62 5.20 11.76
C ALA A 32 3.73 5.59 10.75
N ASP A 33 4.27 4.62 10.00
CA ASP A 33 5.36 4.85 9.06
C ASP A 33 4.85 5.38 7.71
N ARG A 34 5.27 6.61 7.36
CA ARG A 34 4.99 7.24 6.06
C ARG A 34 6.09 6.98 5.02
N GLY A 35 7.19 6.31 5.35
CA GLY A 35 8.16 5.79 4.38
C GLY A 35 7.80 4.40 3.86
N ALA A 36 6.85 3.71 4.51
CA ALA A 36 6.45 2.37 4.17
C ALA A 36 5.54 2.29 2.93
N SER A 37 5.53 1.12 2.27
CA SER A 37 4.58 0.82 1.19
C SER A 37 3.15 0.75 1.72
N ILE A 38 2.95 0.05 2.84
CA ILE A 38 1.67 -0.01 3.57
C ILE A 38 1.85 0.67 4.92
N ARG A 39 1.05 1.71 5.17
CA ARG A 39 1.00 2.35 6.49
C ARG A 39 -0.08 1.72 7.35
N VAL A 40 0.28 1.41 8.59
CA VAL A 40 -0.65 0.97 9.63
C VAL A 40 -0.93 2.16 10.55
N PRO A 41 -2.17 2.69 10.61
CA PRO A 41 -2.51 3.79 11.51
C PRO A 41 -2.24 3.43 12.98
N HIS A 42 -1.89 4.41 13.82
CA HIS A 42 -1.59 4.14 15.23
C HIS A 42 -2.76 3.49 15.97
N GLY A 43 -3.99 3.97 15.73
CA GLY A 43 -5.21 3.40 16.30
C GLY A 43 -5.50 1.96 15.90
N PHE A 44 -4.85 1.44 14.85
CA PHE A 44 -5.02 0.04 14.44
C PHE A 44 -4.52 -0.92 15.52
N VAL A 45 -3.38 -0.61 16.14
CA VAL A 45 -2.72 -1.46 17.16
C VAL A 45 -3.02 -1.01 18.59
N GLU A 46 -3.85 0.03 18.76
CA GLU A 46 -4.19 0.56 20.07
C GLU A 46 -4.87 -0.51 20.94
N ASN A 47 -4.40 -0.66 22.18
CA ASN A 47 -4.87 -1.67 23.14
C ASN A 47 -4.84 -3.11 22.60
N ASP A 48 -3.87 -3.45 21.73
CA ASP A 48 -3.74 -4.76 21.09
C ASP A 48 -5.02 -5.19 20.33
N ALA A 49 -5.82 -4.24 19.86
CA ALA A 49 -7.11 -4.51 19.24
C ALA A 49 -7.00 -5.00 17.80
N TYR A 50 -5.95 -4.59 17.06
CA TYR A 50 -5.71 -4.89 15.64
C TYR A 50 -6.96 -4.65 14.75
N LYS A 51 -7.60 -3.49 14.94
CA LYS A 51 -8.88 -3.13 14.31
C LYS A 51 -8.78 -1.78 13.60
N GLY A 52 -9.28 -1.73 12.36
CA GLY A 52 -9.31 -0.51 11.56
C GLY A 52 -9.03 -0.81 10.10
N TYR A 53 -8.12 -0.06 9.50
CA TYR A 53 -7.74 -0.18 8.10
C TYR A 53 -6.22 -0.16 7.91
N LEU A 54 -5.79 -0.69 6.77
CA LEU A 54 -4.42 -0.57 6.26
C LEU A 54 -4.44 0.42 5.09
N GLU A 55 -3.40 1.24 4.97
CA GLU A 55 -3.27 2.24 3.91
C GLU A 55 -2.20 1.83 2.90
N ASP A 56 -2.59 1.41 1.69
CA ASP A 56 -1.64 1.17 0.59
C ASP A 56 -1.27 2.50 -0.08
N ARG A 57 -0.01 2.91 0.05
CA ARG A 57 0.50 4.23 -0.39
C ARG A 57 1.21 4.16 -1.75
N ARG A 58 1.21 2.99 -2.37
CA ARG A 58 1.85 2.73 -3.67
C ARG A 58 1.02 3.15 -4.89
N PRO A 59 -0.33 3.21 -4.88
CA PRO A 59 -1.09 3.78 -6.00
C PRO A 59 -0.75 5.25 -6.26
N ASN A 60 -0.66 5.65 -7.53
CA ASN A 60 -0.53 7.06 -7.91
C ASN A 60 -1.84 7.65 -8.44
N SER A 61 -1.85 8.97 -8.65
CA SER A 61 -3.04 9.75 -9.01
C SER A 61 -3.61 9.48 -10.40
N GLN A 62 -2.87 8.78 -11.27
CA GLN A 62 -3.30 8.41 -12.61
C GLN A 62 -3.79 6.95 -12.68
N GLY A 63 -3.68 6.19 -11.58
CA GLY A 63 -4.13 4.81 -11.52
C GLY A 63 -5.64 4.66 -11.68
N CYS A 64 -6.07 3.61 -12.39
CA CYS A 64 -7.49 3.30 -12.53
C CYS A 64 -8.04 2.71 -11.22
N PRO A 65 -8.99 3.38 -10.53
CA PRO A 65 -9.44 2.97 -9.20
C PRO A 65 -10.06 1.57 -9.19
N TYR A 66 -10.77 1.19 -10.26
CA TYR A 66 -11.38 -0.14 -10.38
C TYR A 66 -10.33 -1.25 -10.48
N LYS A 67 -9.26 -1.04 -11.24
CA LYS A 67 -8.16 -2.02 -11.37
C LYS A 67 -7.40 -2.17 -10.07
N ILE A 68 -7.11 -1.05 -9.39
CA ILE A 68 -6.43 -1.03 -8.10
C ILE A 68 -7.24 -1.78 -7.05
N ALA A 69 -8.52 -1.42 -6.87
CA ALA A 69 -9.40 -2.07 -5.90
C ALA A 69 -9.57 -3.57 -6.20
N SER A 70 -9.78 -3.93 -7.47
CA SER A 70 -9.88 -5.34 -7.89
C SER A 70 -8.61 -6.13 -7.56
N ARG A 71 -7.41 -5.58 -7.80
CA ARG A 71 -6.16 -6.27 -7.51
C ARG A 71 -5.93 -6.44 -6.01
N ILE A 72 -6.27 -5.43 -5.21
CA ILE A 72 -6.22 -5.51 -3.74
C ILE A 72 -7.13 -6.62 -3.23
N LEU A 73 -8.40 -6.64 -3.66
CA LEU A 73 -9.38 -7.64 -3.25
C LEU A 73 -8.96 -9.06 -3.63
N GLN A 74 -8.44 -9.25 -4.85
CA GLN A 74 -7.93 -10.56 -5.30
C GLN A 74 -6.82 -11.09 -4.40
N THR A 75 -5.89 -10.25 -3.97
CA THR A 75 -4.80 -10.67 -3.07
C THR A 75 -5.32 -10.97 -1.66
N ILE A 76 -6.24 -10.14 -1.13
CA ILE A 76 -6.82 -10.34 0.20
C ILE A 76 -7.61 -11.65 0.26
N ASP A 77 -8.35 -11.99 -0.80
CA ASP A 77 -9.13 -13.24 -0.88
C ASP A 77 -8.28 -14.51 -0.78
N THR A 78 -6.97 -14.42 -1.03
CA THR A 78 -6.04 -15.55 -0.85
C THR A 78 -5.69 -15.84 0.60
N VAL A 79 -5.94 -14.90 1.51
CA VAL A 79 -5.64 -15.04 2.94
C VAL A 79 -6.76 -15.82 3.60
N LYS A 80 -6.41 -16.99 4.17
CA LYS A 80 -7.36 -17.78 4.96
C LYS A 80 -7.61 -17.08 6.30
N VAL A 81 -8.88 -16.93 6.64
CA VAL A 81 -9.35 -16.42 7.94
C VAL A 81 -9.40 -17.58 8.94
#